data_AF-X1T0T1-F1
#
_entry.id   AF-X1T0T1-F1
#
_cell.length_a   1.000
_cell.length_b   1.000
_cell.length_c   1.000
_cell.angle_alpha   90.00
_cell.angle_beta   90.00
_cell.angle_gamma   90.00
#
_symmetry.space_group_name_H-M   'P 1'
#
loop_
_entity.id
_entity.type
_entity.pdbx_description
1 polymer ?
#
loop_
_entity_poly.entity_id
_entity_poly.type
_entity_poly.pdbx_seq_one_letter_code
_entity_poly.pdbx_strand_id
1 'polypeptide(L)' 'VIYADPPYPVKKILRKVRPNQVEMDYPTMTLDAIKMLPVRDFATDDACLFLWTTHKFLPDAFWIMLHWGFKYQ' A
#
# COMPACT_ATOMS: atom_id res chain seq x y z
N VAL A 1 5.59 3.70 16.04
CA VAL A 1 4.67 4.20 14.98
C VAL A 1 5.28 3.84 13.63
N ILE A 2 4.49 3.27 12.72
CA ILE A 2 4.89 2.91 11.36
C ILE A 2 4.06 3.72 10.37
N TYR A 3 4.71 4.31 9.37
CA TYR A 3 4.06 4.92 8.21
C TYR A 3 4.35 4.06 7.00
N ALA A 4 3.31 3.64 6.30
CA ALA A 4 3.44 2.79 5.12
C ALA A 4 2.66 3.38 3.94
N ASP A 5 3.34 3.51 2.81
CA ASP A 5 2.77 3.79 1.50
C ASP A 5 3.14 2.64 0.56
N PRO A 6 2.32 1.56 0.53
CA PRO A 6 2.64 0.39 -0.29
C PRO A 6 2.66 0.73 -1.78
N PRO A 7 3.53 0.09 -2.58
CA PRO A 7 3.58 0.29 -4.02
C PRO A 7 2.45 -0.46 -4.73
N TYR A 8 1.21 0.00 -4.51
CA TYR A 8 0.00 -0.58 -5.09
C TYR A 8 0.11 -0.75 -6.62
N PRO A 9 -0.53 -1.78 -7.22
CA PRO A 9 -0.51 -2.02 -8.66
C PRO A 9 -1.42 -1.03 -9.41
N VAL A 10 -1.12 0.26 -9.27
CA VAL A 10 -1.81 1.37 -9.91
C VAL A 10 -1.33 1.48 -11.35
N LYS A 11 -2.26 1.73 -12.27
CA LYS A 11 -1.95 2.11 -13.65
C LYS A 11 -2.30 3.59 -13.83
N LYS A 12 -1.38 4.39 -14.38
CA LYS A 12 -1.65 5.79 -14.69
C LYS A 12 -2.75 5.87 -15.76
N ILE A 13 -3.67 6.81 -15.58
CA ILE A 13 -4.69 7.11 -16.59
C ILE A 13 -4.05 8.04 -17.62
N LEU A 14 -4.04 7.62 -18.88
CA LEU A 14 -3.59 8.43 -20.01
C LEU A 14 -4.39 9.74 -20.08
N ARG A 15 -3.69 10.87 -20.06
CA ARG A 15 -4.30 12.20 -20.12
C ARG A 15 -3.73 12.97 -21.30
N LYS A 16 -4.61 13.57 -22.13
CA LYS A 16 -4.20 14.41 -23.28
C LYS A 16 -3.25 15.54 -22.88
N VAL A 17 -3.46 16.12 -21.70
CA VAL A 17 -2.62 17.21 -21.15
C VAL A 17 -1.25 16.75 -20.64
N ARG A 18 -1.05 15.44 -20.46
CA ARG A 18 0.20 14.83 -19.95
C ARG A 18 0.48 13.49 -20.66
N PRO A 19 0.73 13.51 -21.98
CA PRO A 19 0.79 12.31 -22.81
C PRO A 19 1.96 11.38 -22.42
N ASN A 20 3.03 11.92 -21.85
CA ASN A 20 4.22 11.15 -21.48
C ASN A 20 4.14 10.50 -20.09
N GLN A 21 3.08 10.74 -19.31
CA GLN A 21 2.91 10.15 -17.97
C GLN A 21 2.14 8.82 -18.04
N VAL A 22 2.75 7.83 -18.66
CA VAL A 22 2.13 6.53 -18.99
C VAL A 22 2.29 5.46 -17.92
N GLU A 23 3.41 5.46 -17.20
CA GLU A 23 3.76 4.45 -16.21
C GLU A 23 4.18 5.07 -14.88
N MET A 24 4.13 4.28 -13.81
CA MET A 24 4.61 4.71 -12.49
C MET A 24 6.12 4.87 -12.52
N ASP A 25 6.62 5.88 -11.81
CA ASP A 25 8.05 6.20 -11.76
C ASP A 25 8.83 5.23 -10.84
N TYR A 26 8.12 4.28 -10.23
CA TYR A 26 8.62 3.23 -9.35
C TYR A 26 7.92 1.89 -9.65
N PRO A 27 8.59 0.76 -9.40
CA PRO A 27 7.98 -0.56 -9.57
C PRO A 27 6.82 -0.74 -8.61
N THR A 28 5.73 -1.33 -9.11
CA THR A 28 4.57 -1.70 -8.30
C THR A 28 4.63 -3.17 -7.90
N MET A 29 3.92 -3.51 -6.83
CA MET A 29 3.81 -4.87 -6.31
C MET A 29 2.38 -5.37 -6.42
N THR A 30 2.21 -6.69 -6.52
CA THR A 30 0.90 -7.31 -6.34
C THR A 30 0.44 -7.16 -4.89
N LEU A 31 -0.87 -7.22 -4.66
CA LEU A 31 -1.42 -7.13 -3.30
C LEU A 31 -0.89 -8.25 -2.39
N ASP A 32 -0.70 -9.46 -2.93
CA ASP A 32 -0.16 -10.57 -2.15
C ASP A 32 1.31 -10.37 -1.80
N ALA A 33 2.11 -9.82 -2.71
CA ALA A 33 3.49 -9.46 -2.41
C ALA A 33 3.57 -8.35 -1.34
N ILE A 34 2.64 -7.38 -1.35
CA ILE A 34 2.55 -6.35 -0.32
C ILE A 34 2.20 -6.98 1.04
N LYS A 35 1.21 -7.88 1.10
CA LYS A 35 0.84 -8.58 2.34
C LYS A 35 2.01 -9.38 2.94
N MET A 36 2.88 -9.93 2.10
CA MET A 36 4.05 -10.72 2.51
C MET A 36 5.22 -9.87 3.02
N LEU A 37 5.15 -8.54 2.95
CA LEU A 37 6.20 -7.70 3.53
C LEU A 37 6.32 -7.94 5.04
N PRO A 38 7.54 -8.07 5.60
CA PRO A 38 7.77 -8.39 7.00
C PRO A 38 7.57 -7.17 7.92
N VAL A 39 6.49 -6.40 7.73
CA VAL A 39 6.21 -5.18 8.51
C VAL A 39 6.08 -5.50 10.00
N ARG A 40 5.52 -6.67 10.33
CA ARG A 40 5.38 -7.15 11.71
C ARG A 40 6.72 -7.29 12.43
N ASP A 41 7.77 -7.68 11.71
CA ASP A 41 9.09 -7.92 12.31
C ASP A 41 9.75 -6.63 12.81
N PHE A 42 9.25 -5.47 12.34
CA PHE A 42 9.69 -4.14 12.77
C PHE A 42 8.75 -3.47 13.79
N ALA A 43 7.63 -4.11 14.14
CA ALA A 43 6.61 -3.53 15.01
C ALA A 43 6.81 -3.96 16.47
N THR A 44 6.68 -3.00 17.40
CA THR A 44 6.47 -3.29 18.82
C THR A 44 5.01 -3.68 19.07
N ASP A 45 4.72 -4.32 20.21
CA ASP A 45 3.36 -4.76 20.57
C ASP A 45 2.33 -3.60 20.63
N ASP A 46 2.80 -2.38 20.90
CA ASP A 46 2.03 -1.14 21.00
C ASP A 46 2.15 -0.23 19.77
N ALA A 47 2.71 -0.72 18.67
CA ALA A 47 2.90 0.09 17.47
C ALA A 47 1.56 0.49 16.83
N CYS A 48 1.44 1.78 16.47
CA CYS A 48 0.39 2.26 15.58
C CYS A 48 0.85 2.28 14.12
N LEU A 49 0.01 1.79 13.21
CA LEU A 49 0.22 1.84 11.76
C LEU A 49 -0.64 2.94 11.12
N PHE A 50 0.01 3.84 10.39
CA PHE A 50 -0.63 4.73 9.44
C PHE A 50 -0.40 4.20 8.03
N LEU A 51 -1.44 3.59 7.46
CA LEU A 51 -1.41 2.97 6.13
C LEU A 51 -2.07 3.89 5.10
N TRP A 52 -1.30 4.41 4.16
CA TRP A 52 -1.83 5.18 3.03
C TRP A 52 -2.49 4.24 2.03
N THR A 53 -3.65 4.62 1.49
CA THR A 53 -4.33 3.90 0.41
C THR A 53 -5.20 4.84 -0.42
N THR A 54 -5.64 4.36 -1.59
CA THR A 54 -6.61 5.06 -2.45
C THR A 54 -7.99 4.40 -2.37
N HIS A 55 -9.03 5.08 -2.82
CA HIS A 55 -10.41 4.54 -2.80
C HIS A 55 -10.53 3.15 -3.44
N LYS A 56 -9.76 2.90 -4.52
CA LYS A 56 -9.77 1.61 -5.22
C LYS A 56 -9.25 0.46 -4.37
N PHE A 57 -8.23 0.72 -3.54
CA PHE A 57 -7.53 -0.29 -2.74
C PHE A 57 -7.87 -0.21 -1.25
N LEU A 58 -8.90 0.54 -0.88
CA LEU A 58 -9.34 0.65 0.51
C LEU A 58 -9.73 -0.71 1.11
N PRO A 59 -10.50 -1.58 0.43
CA PRO A 59 -10.78 -2.93 0.94
C PRO A 59 -9.49 -3.74 1.13
N ASP A 60 -8.55 -3.65 0.19
CA ASP A 60 -7.29 -4.38 0.24
C ASP A 60 -6.37 -3.89 1.37
N ALA A 61 -6.39 -2.59 1.67
CA ALA A 61 -5.62 -2.01 2.77
C ALA A 61 -6.01 -2.61 4.12
N PHE A 62 -7.30 -2.89 4.33
CA PHE A 62 -7.76 -3.59 5.54
C PHE A 62 -7.24 -5.03 5.62
N TRP A 63 -7.16 -5.74 4.49
CA TRP A 63 -6.58 -7.08 4.47
C TRP A 63 -5.06 -7.08 4.67
N ILE A 64 -4.37 -6.07 4.11
CA ILE A 64 -2.93 -5.86 4.26
C ILE A 64 -2.57 -5.58 5.72
N MET A 65 -3.21 -4.60 6.36
CA MET A 65 -2.93 -4.28 7.77
C MET A 65 -3.19 -5.50 8.67
N LEU A 66 -4.23 -6.29 8.39
CA LEU A 66 -4.57 -7.48 9.17
C LEU A 66 -3.50 -8.56 9.02
N HIS A 67 -2.98 -8.79 7.80
CA HIS A 67 -1.86 -9.71 7.56
C HIS A 67 -0.59 -9.27 8.28
N TRP A 68 -0.35 -7.96 8.35
CA TRP A 68 0.76 -7.39 9.12
C TRP A 68 0.54 -7.42 10.64
N GLY A 69 -0.63 -7.89 11.12
CA GLY A 69 -0.93 -8.06 12.53
C GLY A 69 -1.58 -6.84 13.20
N PHE A 70 -1.96 -5.82 12.43
CA PHE A 70 -2.66 -4.63 12.95
C PHE A 70 -4.18 -4.83 12.92
N LYS A 71 -4.87 -4.11 13.81
CA LYS A 71 -6.34 -4.01 13.83
C LYS A 71 -6.74 -2.60 13.46
N TYR A 72 -7.87 -2.46 12.77
CA TYR A 72 -8.46 -1.15 12.52
C TYR A 72 -8.90 -0.53 13.85
N GLN A 73 -8.69 0.77 14.00
CA GLN A 73 -9.15 1.58 15.12
C GLN A 73 -9.91 2.80 14.60
#